data_AF-A0A2C9GT01-F1
#
_entry.id   AF-A0A2C9GT01-F1
#
_cell.length_a   1.000
_cell.length_b   1.000
_cell.length_c   1.000
_cell.angle_alpha   90.00
_cell.angle_beta   90.00
_cell.angle_gamma   90.00
#
_symmetry.space_group_name_H-M   'P 1'
#
loop_
_entity.id
_entity.type
_entity.pdbx_description
1 polymer ?
#
loop_
_entity_poly.entity_id
_entity_poly.type
_entity_poly.pdbx_seq_one_letter_code
_entity_poly.pdbx_strand_id
1 'polypeptide(L)' 'MKLSLPLVLLFALIGLFATVTVGQTPCSSAARVRCNVHCRGYSKLGSCFDDSCNCVEKVSATKG' A
#
# COMPACT_ATOMS: atom_id res chain seq x y z
N MET A 1 -25.74 4.40 -29.49
CA MET A 1 -25.31 5.28 -28.38
C MET A 1 -23.95 5.87 -28.73
N LYS A 2 -23.87 7.17 -29.06
CA LYS A 2 -22.57 7.85 -29.23
C LYS A 2 -22.03 8.15 -27.83
N LEU A 3 -21.17 7.28 -27.32
CA LEU A 3 -20.51 7.49 -26.04
C LEU A 3 -19.53 8.66 -26.22
N SER A 4 -19.89 9.83 -25.69
CA SER A 4 -19.06 11.03 -25.83
C SER A 4 -17.70 10.78 -25.16
N LEU A 5 -16.62 11.02 -25.90
CA LEU A 5 -15.23 10.95 -25.43
C LEU A 5 -14.99 11.57 -24.03
N PRO A 6 -15.56 12.73 -23.67
CA PRO A 6 -15.41 13.29 -22.32
C PRO A 6 -15.99 12.40 -21.22
N LEU A 7 -17.07 11.67 -21.51
CA LEU A 7 -17.71 10.77 -20.55
C LEU A 7 -16.80 9.57 -20.24
N VAL A 8 -16.16 9.01 -21.28
CA VAL A 8 -15.19 7.90 -21.15
C VAL A 8 -13.98 8.34 -20.34
N LEU A 9 -13.47 9.55 -20.60
CA LEU A 9 -12.34 10.10 -19.87
C LEU A 9 -12.66 10.28 -18.38
N LEU A 10 -13.88 10.72 -18.08
CA LEU A 10 -14.38 10.90 -16.70
C LEU A 10 -14.42 9.55 -15.95
N PHE A 11 -14.96 8.51 -16.57
CA PHE A 11 -14.96 7.16 -15.99
C PHE A 11 -13.55 6.61 -15.79
N ALA A 12 -12.64 6.83 -16.73
CA ALA A 12 -11.25 6.41 -16.62
C ALA A 12 -10.53 7.10 -15.44
N LEU A 13 -10.74 8.41 -15.27
CA LEU A 13 -10.17 9.19 -14.17
C LEU A 13 -10.73 8.76 -12.80
N ILE A 14 -12.03 8.51 -12.70
CA ILE A 14 -12.66 8.00 -11.47
C ILE A 14 -12.13 6.60 -11.13
N GLY A 15 -12.00 5.72 -12.13
CA GLY A 15 -11.42 4.40 -11.96
C GLY A 15 -9.98 4.45 -11.45
N LEU A 16 -9.16 5.35 -12.01
CA LEU A 16 -7.79 5.59 -11.56
C LEU A 16 -7.76 6.04 -10.08
N PHE A 17 -8.64 6.98 -9.70
CA PHE A 17 -8.73 7.47 -8.31
C PHE A 17 -9.13 6.39 -7.30
N ALA A 18 -10.06 5.50 -7.66
CA ALA A 18 -10.45 4.40 -6.79
C ALA A 18 -9.30 3.42 -6.51
N THR A 19 -8.33 3.29 -7.43
CA THR A 19 -7.17 2.40 -7.24
C THR A 19 -6.10 2.97 -6.32
N VAL A 20 -5.98 4.30 -6.20
CA VAL A 20 -5.00 4.94 -5.30
C VAL A 20 -5.49 5.01 -3.85
N THR A 21 -6.79 5.06 -3.58
CA THR A 21 -7.32 5.06 -2.19
C THR A 21 -7.11 3.73 -1.47
N VAL A 22 -7.01 2.61 -2.20
CA VAL A 22 -6.65 1.29 -1.63
C VAL A 22 -5.22 1.26 -1.06
N GLY A 23 -4.41 2.30 -1.31
CA GLY A 23 -3.12 2.51 -0.66
C GLY A 23 -3.20 3.00 0.79
N GLN A 24 -4.37 3.40 1.29
CA GLN A 24 -4.51 4.02 2.61
C GLN A 24 -4.59 3.03 3.78
N THR A 25 -4.69 1.72 3.52
CA THR A 25 -4.70 0.68 4.57
C THR A 25 -3.47 -0.21 4.44
N PRO A 26 -2.26 0.29 4.78
CA PRO A 26 -1.01 -0.44 4.58
C PRO A 26 -0.92 -1.74 5.40
N CYS A 27 -1.86 -1.98 6.31
CA CYS A 27 -1.89 -3.11 7.23
C CYS A 27 -2.99 -4.15 6.99
N SER A 28 -3.82 -3.98 5.96
CA SER A 28 -4.66 -5.07 5.46
C SER A 28 -3.79 -6.26 5.03
N SER A 29 -4.28 -7.50 5.14
CA SER A 29 -3.51 -8.72 4.83
C SER A 29 -2.81 -8.69 3.46
N ALA A 30 -3.45 -8.08 2.45
CA ALA A 30 -2.87 -7.90 1.11
C ALA A 30 -1.82 -6.76 1.04
N ALA A 31 -1.94 -5.75 1.91
CA ALA A 31 -1.07 -4.58 1.95
C ALA A 31 0.15 -4.75 2.88
N ARG A 32 0.11 -5.68 3.85
CA ARG A 32 1.25 -6.04 4.71
C ARG A 32 2.49 -6.43 3.92
N VAL A 33 2.32 -7.10 2.78
CA VAL A 33 3.42 -7.45 1.88
C VAL A 33 4.08 -6.17 1.33
N ARG A 34 3.28 -5.15 0.97
CA ARG A 34 3.78 -3.86 0.50
C ARG A 34 4.54 -3.11 1.59
N CYS A 35 4.01 -3.11 2.82
CA CYS A 35 4.70 -2.56 3.99
C CYS A 35 6.07 -3.22 4.21
N ASN A 36 6.13 -4.56 4.15
CA ASN A 36 7.38 -5.28 4.36
C ASN A 36 8.38 -5.06 3.21
N VAL A 37 7.92 -5.01 1.96
CA VAL A 37 8.77 -4.69 0.79
C VAL A 37 9.35 -3.28 0.91
N HIS A 38 8.53 -2.31 1.32
CA HIS A 38 8.97 -0.93 1.56
C HIS A 38 10.06 -0.87 2.65
N CYS A 39 9.80 -1.45 3.82
CA CYS A 39 10.76 -1.45 4.93
C CYS A 39 12.03 -2.26 4.65
N ARG A 40 11.95 -3.29 3.80
CA ARG A 40 13.11 -4.08 3.36
C ARG A 40 14.13 -3.24 2.60
N GLY A 41 13.70 -2.21 1.86
CA GLY A 41 14.59 -1.24 1.22
C GLY A 41 15.48 -0.48 2.22
N TYR A 42 15.03 -0.36 3.47
CA TYR A 42 15.74 0.28 4.57
C TYR A 42 16.42 -0.72 5.51
N SER A 43 16.51 -2.01 5.14
CA SER A 43 17.00 -3.09 6.02
C SER A 43 16.22 -3.24 7.34
N LYS A 44 14.95 -2.81 7.36
CA LYS A 44 14.04 -2.90 8.51
C LYS A 44 12.93 -3.91 8.21
N LEU A 45 12.18 -4.32 9.23
CA LEU A 45 10.97 -5.14 9.09
C LEU A 45 9.73 -4.25 9.07
N GLY A 46 8.79 -4.56 8.17
CA GLY A 46 7.47 -3.92 8.21
C GLY A 46 6.65 -4.47 9.36
N SER A 47 6.25 -3.61 10.28
CA SER A 47 5.31 -3.89 11.36
C SER A 47 4.05 -3.07 11.17
N CYS A 48 2.93 -3.58 11.64
CA CYS A 48 1.63 -2.93 11.53
C CYS A 48 1.10 -2.61 12.92
N PHE A 49 0.91 -1.32 13.19
CA PHE A 49 0.42 -0.81 14.47
C PHE A 49 -0.65 0.25 14.21
N ASP A 50 -1.85 0.10 14.80
CA ASP A 50 -2.99 1.00 14.58
C ASP A 50 -3.26 1.32 13.09
N ASP A 51 -3.37 0.29 12.24
CA ASP A 51 -3.54 0.39 10.78
C ASP A 51 -2.44 1.15 10.01
N SER A 52 -1.37 1.55 10.70
CA SER A 52 -0.19 2.20 10.13
C SER A 52 0.97 1.22 9.96
N CYS A 53 1.68 1.33 8.84
CA CYS A 53 2.91 0.58 8.60
C CYS A 53 4.10 1.32 9.20
N ASN A 54 4.81 0.66 10.11
CA ASN A 54 6.03 1.15 10.74
C ASN A 54 7.21 0.24 10.42
N CYS A 55 8.34 0.82 10.02
CA CYS A 55 9.57 0.08 9.80
C CYS A 55 10.35 -0.05 11.12
N VAL A 56 10.29 -1.23 11.72
CA VAL A 56 10.98 -1.53 12.98
C VAL A 56 12.33 -2.18 12.72
N GLU A 57 13.26 -2.03 13.66
CA GLU A 57 14.52 -2.75 13.55
C GLU A 57 14.30 -4.24 13.46
N LYS A 58 15.05 -4.87 12.54
CA LYS A 58 15.18 -6.30 12.54
C LYS A 58 15.90 -6.62 13.85
N VAL A 59 15.16 -7.08 14.86
CA VAL A 59 15.75 -7.66 16.05
C VAL A 59 16.48 -8.89 15.55
N SER A 60 17.74 -8.68 15.20
CA SER A 60 18.70 -9.74 14.97
C SER A 60 18.61 -10.55 16.23
N ALA A 61 18.09 -11.77 16.13
CA ALA A 61 17.99 -12.67 17.25
C ALA A 61 19.34 -12.60 17.98
N THR A 62 19.34 -12.00 19.17
CA THR A 62 20.43 -12.17 20.12
C THR A 62 20.48 -13.67 20.33
N LYS A 63 21.44 -14.31 19.67
CA LYS A 63 21.95 -15.60 20.09
C LYS A 63 22.38 -15.39 21.54
N GLY A 64 21.54 -15.84 22.47
CA GLY A 64 22.00 -16.24 23.79
C GLY A 64 22.93 -17.44 23.67
#